data_AF-A0AAV7DM49-F1
#
_entry.id   AF-A0AAV7DM49-F1
#
_cell.length_a   1.000
_cell.length_b   1.000
_cell.length_c   1.000
_cell.angle_alpha   90.00
_cell.angle_beta   90.00
_cell.angle_gamma   90.00
#
_symmetry.space_group_name_H-M   'P 1'
#
loop_
_entity.id
_entity.type
_entity.pdbx_description
1 polymer ?
#
loop_
_entity_poly.entity_id
_entity_poly.type
_entity_poly.pdbx_seq_one_letter_code
_entity_poly.pdbx_strand_id
1 'polypeptide(L)'
;MMEESGIETTPPGTPPPSTLGMSHPATTAITTPIPPVLANPVSQVAPVVPGVSGSSITFPEEPEDPRVLAAHNEPPAGGIWGFIKGVAGNPVVKSVLDKTKHSVESVITTLDPGMAPYIRSGGELDLVVTSKKEVKVSAVRDAFQEVFGMALVTGEDGQSNIAPQPIGYAAGLKGAQERIDSLRRSGVIHEKQPAVSVENFIAELLPDKWFDIGCIIVDDPIHGIRLEAFTQATPVPLEYVQQAQNLTPQDYNLRWSGLSVTVGEVLERSLAHISRTDWHVAFTGMSRKQMIYSTAKALAGMYKQRLPPRIL
;
A
#
# COMPACT_ATOMS: atom_id res chain seq x y z
N MET A 1 -38.53 -48.92 38.64
CA MET A 1 -39.21 -49.73 37.60
C MET A 1 -38.99 -49.01 36.29
N MET A 2 -38.23 -49.65 35.40
CA MET A 2 -38.08 -49.30 33.98
C MET A 2 -39.36 -49.64 33.22
N GLU A 3 -39.57 -48.98 32.06
CA GLU A 3 -40.16 -49.46 30.79
C GLU A 3 -40.60 -48.20 30.00
N GLU A 4 -39.84 -47.77 28.99
CA GLU A 4 -39.83 -48.20 27.57
C GLU A 4 -41.10 -47.78 26.78
N SER A 5 -40.91 -46.96 25.74
CA SER A 5 -41.79 -46.76 24.55
C SER A 5 -41.27 -45.54 23.78
N GLY A 6 -41.15 -45.48 22.46
CA GLY A 6 -41.40 -46.39 21.35
C GLY A 6 -41.11 -45.55 20.10
N ILE A 7 -40.30 -46.08 19.18
CA ILE A 7 -39.90 -45.43 17.93
C ILE A 7 -40.98 -45.65 16.86
N GLU A 8 -41.43 -44.58 16.19
CA GLU A 8 -42.34 -44.65 15.04
C GLU A 8 -41.62 -44.13 13.79
N THR A 9 -41.48 -45.02 12.80
CA THR A 9 -40.80 -44.78 11.53
C THR A 9 -41.83 -44.71 10.40
N THR A 10 -41.88 -43.57 9.71
CA THR A 10 -42.69 -43.39 8.48
C THR A 10 -41.87 -43.66 7.20
N PRO A 11 -42.47 -44.27 6.16
CA PRO A 11 -41.78 -44.71 4.94
C PRO A 11 -41.61 -43.62 3.86
N PRO A 12 -40.75 -43.85 2.83
CA PRO A 12 -40.40 -42.86 1.81
C PRO A 12 -41.44 -42.75 0.68
N GLY A 13 -41.68 -41.51 0.22
CA GLY A 13 -42.58 -41.17 -0.88
C GLY A 13 -42.01 -41.47 -2.27
N THR A 14 -42.87 -41.99 -3.14
CA THR A 14 -42.63 -42.39 -4.54
C THR A 14 -42.93 -41.21 -5.51
N PRO A 15 -42.22 -41.07 -6.65
CA PRO A 15 -42.52 -40.04 -7.66
C PRO A 15 -43.57 -40.51 -8.70
N PRO A 16 -44.38 -39.60 -9.29
CA PRO A 16 -45.26 -39.93 -10.42
C PRO A 16 -44.58 -39.75 -11.81
N PRO A 17 -45.16 -40.33 -12.88
CA PRO A 17 -44.43 -40.81 -14.06
C PRO A 17 -44.51 -39.92 -15.31
N SER A 18 -43.51 -40.08 -16.18
CA SER A 18 -43.50 -39.61 -17.57
C SER A 18 -44.36 -40.50 -18.47
N THR A 19 -45.11 -39.93 -19.42
CA THR A 19 -45.76 -40.66 -20.52
C THR A 19 -45.45 -40.02 -21.87
N LEU A 20 -45.06 -40.89 -22.81
CA LEU A 20 -44.64 -40.65 -24.19
C LEU A 20 -45.82 -40.76 -25.18
N GLY A 21 -45.69 -40.11 -26.35
CA GLY A 21 -46.44 -40.41 -27.58
C GLY A 21 -46.55 -39.19 -28.51
N MET A 22 -45.56 -38.90 -29.37
CA MET A 22 -45.40 -39.33 -30.78
C MET A 22 -46.43 -38.77 -31.79
N SER A 23 -45.99 -37.86 -32.67
CA SER A 23 -45.97 -38.06 -34.14
C SER A 23 -45.40 -36.82 -34.89
N HIS A 24 -44.53 -37.10 -35.88
CA HIS A 24 -43.90 -36.16 -36.81
C HIS A 24 -44.88 -35.67 -37.90
N PRO A 25 -44.57 -34.59 -38.65
CA PRO A 25 -43.84 -34.77 -39.92
C PRO A 25 -42.76 -33.70 -40.26
N ALA A 26 -41.73 -34.20 -40.96
CA ALA A 26 -40.92 -33.63 -42.05
C ALA A 26 -40.42 -32.16 -42.05
N THR A 27 -39.08 -32.05 -42.05
CA THR A 27 -38.20 -31.34 -43.01
C THR A 27 -38.59 -29.93 -43.50
N THR A 28 -37.76 -28.92 -43.21
CA THR A 28 -37.09 -28.02 -44.19
C THR A 28 -36.07 -27.12 -43.47
N ALA A 29 -34.81 -27.15 -43.92
CA ALA A 29 -33.77 -26.22 -43.50
C ALA A 29 -33.95 -24.88 -44.23
N ILE A 30 -33.87 -23.75 -43.51
CA ILE A 30 -33.82 -22.42 -44.11
C ILE A 30 -32.61 -21.67 -43.55
N THR A 31 -31.69 -21.40 -44.46
CA THR A 31 -30.48 -20.60 -44.36
C THR A 31 -30.83 -19.11 -44.30
N THR A 32 -30.14 -18.35 -43.46
CA THR A 32 -30.24 -16.87 -43.41
C THR A 32 -29.34 -16.24 -44.47
N PRO A 33 -29.83 -15.31 -45.32
CA PRO A 33 -29.04 -14.72 -46.39
C PRO A 33 -28.23 -13.48 -45.94
N ILE A 34 -26.99 -13.41 -46.46
CA ILE A 34 -26.09 -12.25 -46.47
C ILE A 34 -26.52 -11.30 -47.60
N PRO A 35 -26.54 -9.96 -47.41
CA PRO A 35 -26.66 -9.02 -48.53
C PRO A 35 -25.27 -8.65 -49.14
N PRO A 36 -25.20 -8.43 -50.47
CA PRO A 36 -23.94 -8.32 -51.20
C PRO A 36 -23.36 -6.91 -51.30
N VAL A 37 -22.06 -6.90 -51.59
CA VAL A 37 -21.16 -5.79 -51.91
C VAL A 37 -21.52 -5.13 -53.25
N LEU A 38 -21.38 -3.81 -53.34
CA LEU A 38 -21.22 -3.10 -54.61
C LEU A 38 -19.84 -2.41 -54.64
N ALA A 39 -19.11 -2.64 -55.73
CA ALA A 39 -17.76 -2.14 -55.99
C ALA A 39 -17.73 -1.16 -57.17
N ASN A 40 -16.79 -0.20 -57.13
CA ASN A 40 -15.92 0.32 -58.22
C ASN A 40 -15.66 1.86 -58.14
N PRO A 41 -14.61 2.40 -58.78
CA PRO A 41 -13.22 1.94 -58.81
C PRO A 41 -12.17 3.07 -58.59
N VAL A 42 -10.95 2.60 -58.30
CA VAL A 42 -9.59 3.17 -58.24
C VAL A 42 -9.27 4.48 -58.98
N SER A 43 -8.53 5.38 -58.30
CA SER A 43 -7.29 6.01 -58.81
C SER A 43 -6.35 6.41 -57.66
N GLN A 44 -5.13 5.88 -57.70
CA GLN A 44 -3.96 6.20 -56.87
C GLN A 44 -3.46 7.63 -57.13
N VAL A 45 -2.95 8.34 -56.11
CA VAL A 45 -1.56 8.87 -55.98
C VAL A 45 -1.35 9.34 -54.52
N ALA A 46 -0.22 9.00 -53.88
CA ALA A 46 0.21 9.48 -52.55
C ALA A 46 0.76 10.93 -52.59
N PRO A 47 0.83 11.66 -51.46
CA PRO A 47 2.15 11.81 -50.84
C PRO A 47 2.19 11.91 -49.29
N VAL A 48 3.29 11.38 -48.74
CA VAL A 48 4.17 11.82 -47.63
C VAL A 48 3.59 12.60 -46.43
N VAL A 49 3.84 12.05 -45.23
CA VAL A 49 3.59 12.56 -43.85
C VAL A 49 4.63 13.63 -43.42
N PRO A 50 4.37 14.43 -42.36
CA PRO A 50 5.02 14.10 -41.08
C PRO A 50 4.27 14.42 -39.76
N GLY A 51 4.51 13.56 -38.75
CA GLY A 51 4.55 13.85 -37.30
C GLY A 51 3.23 13.81 -36.51
N VAL A 52 3.08 13.27 -35.28
CA VAL A 52 3.94 12.71 -34.22
C VAL A 52 3.00 11.81 -33.38
N SER A 53 3.19 10.48 -33.37
CA SER A 53 3.94 9.65 -32.41
C SER A 53 3.17 9.29 -31.12
N GLY A 54 2.51 8.12 -31.16
CA GLY A 54 2.11 7.35 -29.97
C GLY A 54 3.26 6.46 -29.51
N SER A 55 3.54 6.46 -28.22
CA SER A 55 4.67 5.75 -27.61
C SER A 55 4.39 4.25 -27.51
N SER A 56 4.99 3.46 -28.41
CA SER A 56 5.19 2.02 -28.22
C SER A 56 6.55 1.83 -27.57
N ILE A 57 6.60 1.32 -26.34
CA ILE A 57 7.87 0.93 -25.70
C ILE A 57 8.40 -0.31 -26.44
N THR A 58 9.55 -0.17 -27.11
CA THR A 58 10.35 -1.28 -27.62
C THR A 58 11.60 -1.37 -26.75
N PHE A 59 11.86 -2.52 -26.14
CA PHE A 59 13.08 -2.74 -25.37
C PHE A 59 14.26 -2.95 -26.34
N PRO A 60 15.41 -2.28 -26.16
CA PRO A 60 16.60 -2.58 -26.97
C PRO A 60 17.15 -3.96 -26.59
N GLU A 61 17.38 -4.83 -27.59
CA GLU A 61 18.29 -5.96 -27.45
C GLU A 61 19.74 -5.46 -27.36
N GLU A 62 20.49 -6.03 -26.42
CA GLU A 62 21.88 -5.74 -26.16
C GLU A 62 22.77 -6.41 -27.24
N PRO A 63 23.68 -5.68 -27.91
CA PRO A 63 24.59 -6.30 -28.87
C PRO A 63 25.74 -7.03 -28.15
N GLU A 64 25.89 -8.32 -28.44
CA GLU A 64 27.05 -9.14 -28.05
C GLU A 64 28.36 -8.52 -28.58
N ASP A 65 29.37 -8.36 -27.70
CA ASP A 65 30.74 -7.97 -28.07
C ASP A 65 31.64 -9.23 -28.17
N PRO A 66 32.13 -9.58 -29.37
CA PRO A 66 33.08 -10.67 -29.54
C PRO A 66 34.51 -10.11 -29.57
N ARG A 67 35.23 -10.17 -28.45
CA ARG A 67 36.71 -10.21 -28.41
C ARG A 67 37.23 -10.65 -27.04
N VAL A 68 37.55 -11.93 -26.95
CA VAL A 68 38.29 -12.53 -25.84
C VAL A 68 39.78 -12.59 -26.20
N LEU A 69 40.62 -12.44 -25.17
CA LEU A 69 42.01 -12.94 -25.00
C LEU A 69 43.17 -11.99 -25.33
N ALA A 70 43.79 -11.45 -24.27
CA ALA A 70 45.12 -11.89 -23.86
C ALA A 70 45.42 -11.43 -22.42
N ALA A 71 46.13 -12.28 -21.69
CA ALA A 71 46.32 -12.25 -20.26
C ALA A 71 47.56 -11.48 -19.79
N HIS A 72 47.62 -11.34 -18.45
CA HIS A 72 48.79 -11.37 -17.56
C HIS A 72 49.25 -10.09 -16.83
N ASN A 73 49.27 -10.27 -15.50
CA ASN A 73 50.21 -9.80 -14.48
C ASN A 73 50.00 -8.46 -13.74
N GLU A 74 49.59 -8.58 -12.47
CA GLU A 74 50.05 -7.76 -11.33
C GLU A 74 51.48 -8.19 -10.89
N PRO A 75 52.12 -7.54 -9.90
CA PRO A 75 52.46 -6.10 -9.70
C PRO A 75 54.00 -5.96 -9.47
N PRO A 76 54.61 -4.78 -9.11
CA PRO A 76 54.64 -4.34 -7.70
C PRO A 76 54.87 -2.82 -7.42
N ALA A 77 54.62 -2.44 -6.15
CA ALA A 77 55.38 -1.50 -5.30
C ALA A 77 55.48 0.03 -5.59
N GLY A 78 55.26 0.80 -4.51
CA GLY A 78 55.72 2.20 -4.28
C GLY A 78 54.58 3.22 -4.31
N GLY A 79 54.19 3.94 -3.25
CA GLY A 79 54.86 4.34 -2.03
C GLY A 79 55.12 5.85 -2.06
N ILE A 80 54.24 6.66 -1.45
CA ILE A 80 54.37 8.07 -0.99
C ILE A 80 52.97 8.45 -0.47
N TRP A 81 52.71 8.80 0.78
CA TRP A 81 53.36 9.79 1.62
C TRP A 81 53.15 9.45 3.10
N GLY A 82 54.24 9.52 3.86
CA GLY A 82 54.26 9.52 5.31
C GLY A 82 54.80 10.86 5.83
N PHE A 83 54.09 11.41 6.79
CA PHE A 83 54.51 12.46 7.72
C PHE A 83 53.45 12.47 8.83
N ILE A 84 53.69 12.32 10.14
CA ILE A 84 54.91 12.44 10.94
C ILE A 84 54.71 11.53 12.18
N LYS A 85 55.79 10.90 12.63
CA LYS A 85 55.90 10.01 13.79
C LYS A 85 56.63 10.73 14.93
N GLY A 86 56.22 10.47 16.18
CA GLY A 86 57.01 10.67 17.41
C GLY A 86 56.24 11.43 18.50
N VAL A 87 56.30 11.14 19.80
CA VAL A 87 57.22 10.32 20.61
C VAL A 87 56.51 9.92 21.93
N ALA A 88 56.83 8.71 22.39
CA ALA A 88 56.77 8.13 23.74
C ALA A 88 56.08 8.84 24.93
N GLY A 89 55.28 8.05 25.67
CA GLY A 89 55.64 7.70 27.06
C GLY A 89 55.06 8.49 28.24
N ASN A 90 53.99 7.93 28.83
CA ASN A 90 53.60 7.94 30.27
C ASN A 90 52.82 9.16 30.83
N PRO A 91 52.22 9.07 32.05
CA PRO A 91 50.81 8.76 32.29
C PRO A 91 50.04 9.91 33.00
N VAL A 92 48.72 9.70 33.23
CA VAL A 92 47.82 10.49 34.11
C VAL A 92 47.29 11.79 33.52
N VAL A 93 46.01 11.77 33.08
CA VAL A 93 45.02 12.78 33.51
C VAL A 93 43.65 12.12 33.65
N LYS A 94 43.23 11.92 34.90
CA LYS A 94 41.82 11.73 35.31
C LYS A 94 41.04 12.99 34.96
N SER A 95 39.84 12.84 34.37
CA SER A 95 38.59 13.42 34.91
C SER A 95 37.43 13.17 33.95
N VAL A 96 36.86 11.97 34.03
CA VAL A 96 35.40 11.82 33.91
C VAL A 96 34.82 12.22 35.27
N LEU A 97 34.07 13.32 35.29
CA LEU A 97 32.99 13.46 36.24
C LEU A 97 31.83 14.17 35.57
N ASP A 98 30.98 13.34 34.97
CA ASP A 98 29.58 13.65 34.72
C ASP A 98 28.93 14.10 36.03
N LYS A 99 28.53 15.37 36.09
CA LYS A 99 27.53 15.86 37.03
C LYS A 99 26.41 16.52 36.27
N THR A 100 25.45 15.67 35.94
CA THR A 100 24.05 15.96 35.68
C THR A 100 23.52 17.03 36.63
N LYS A 101 23.36 18.26 36.13
CA LYS A 101 22.46 19.28 36.70
C LYS A 101 21.38 19.49 35.64
N HIS A 102 20.22 18.87 35.81
CA HIS A 102 19.04 19.25 35.05
C HIS A 102 18.60 20.63 35.55
N SER A 103 18.88 21.67 34.77
CA SER A 103 18.22 22.97 34.92
C SER A 103 16.73 22.79 34.62
N VAL A 104 15.89 23.06 35.61
CA VAL A 104 14.47 23.34 35.39
C VAL A 104 14.35 24.85 35.21
N GLU A 105 14.55 25.32 33.97
CA GLU A 105 14.10 26.65 33.60
C GLU A 105 12.60 26.57 33.31
N SER A 106 11.80 26.91 34.32
CA SER A 106 10.37 27.10 34.16
C SER A 106 10.13 28.40 33.39
N VAL A 107 10.03 28.30 32.07
CA VAL A 107 9.52 29.39 31.24
C VAL A 107 8.01 29.45 31.45
N ILE A 108 7.57 30.31 32.36
CA ILE A 108 6.16 30.69 32.52
C ILE A 108 5.83 31.64 31.36
N THR A 109 5.49 31.05 30.20
CA THR A 109 4.64 31.76 29.23
C THR A 109 3.21 31.32 29.49
N THR A 110 2.31 32.28 29.58
CA THR A 110 0.87 32.06 29.77
C THR A 110 0.29 31.40 28.51
N LEU A 111 0.59 30.13 28.32
CA LEU A 111 0.02 29.33 27.25
C LEU A 111 -1.44 29.08 27.55
N ASP A 112 -2.27 29.32 26.55
CA ASP A 112 -3.57 28.66 26.43
C ASP A 112 -3.35 27.16 26.74
N PRO A 113 -4.09 26.55 27.69
CA PRO A 113 -3.97 25.12 28.01
C PRO A 113 -3.99 24.20 26.79
N GLY A 114 -4.59 24.62 25.67
CA GLY A 114 -4.57 23.91 24.39
C GLY A 114 -3.23 23.93 23.63
N MET A 115 -2.29 24.79 24.01
CA MET A 115 -0.98 24.94 23.35
C MET A 115 0.20 24.31 24.12
N ALA A 116 -0.05 23.75 25.31
CA ALA A 116 0.94 23.06 26.14
C ALA A 116 1.71 21.91 25.44
N PRO A 117 1.17 21.18 24.45
CA PRO A 117 1.97 20.21 23.69
C PRO A 117 3.00 20.85 22.75
N TYR A 118 2.77 22.09 22.29
CA TYR A 118 3.60 22.74 21.26
C TYR A 118 4.83 23.47 21.81
N ILE A 119 4.91 23.67 23.13
CA ILE A 119 6.05 24.37 23.77
C ILE A 119 7.09 23.40 24.33
N ARG A 120 6.77 22.10 24.38
CA ARG A 120 7.74 21.05 24.72
C ARG A 120 8.49 20.49 23.51
N SER A 121 8.38 21.08 22.33
CA SER A 121 9.11 20.63 21.14
C SER A 121 10.53 21.20 21.12
N GLY A 122 11.38 20.76 22.03
CA GLY A 122 12.83 20.85 21.91
C GLY A 122 13.37 19.91 20.82
N GLY A 123 12.73 19.84 19.65
CA GLY A 123 13.12 18.97 18.53
C GLY A 123 12.44 17.60 18.46
N GLU A 124 11.37 17.36 19.21
CA GLU A 124 10.54 16.13 19.14
C GLU A 124 9.44 16.29 18.08
N LEU A 125 9.32 15.34 17.15
CA LEU A 125 8.21 15.30 16.18
C LEU A 125 7.01 14.59 16.82
N ASP A 126 5.87 15.27 16.94
CA ASP A 126 4.61 14.66 17.37
C ASP A 126 3.66 14.51 16.19
N LEU A 127 3.22 13.28 15.92
CA LEU A 127 2.30 12.98 14.82
C LEU A 127 1.29 11.90 15.20
N VAL A 128 0.13 11.95 14.53
CA VAL A 128 -0.95 10.98 14.72
C VAL A 128 -1.11 10.10 13.49
N VAL A 129 -1.16 8.79 13.69
CA VAL A 129 -1.55 7.82 12.66
C VAL A 129 -3.07 7.67 12.67
N THR A 130 -3.72 7.78 11.52
CA THR A 130 -5.19 7.70 11.40
C THR A 130 -5.71 6.25 11.45
N SER A 131 -5.16 5.43 12.34
CA SER A 131 -5.59 4.06 12.64
C SER A 131 -5.12 3.64 14.02
N LYS A 132 -5.90 2.81 14.72
CA LYS A 132 -5.47 2.13 15.97
C LYS A 132 -4.82 0.76 15.77
N LYS A 133 -4.80 0.25 14.53
CA LYS A 133 -4.17 -1.04 14.22
C LYS A 133 -2.65 -0.95 14.37
N GLU A 134 -2.07 -1.72 15.30
CA GLU A 134 -0.63 -1.69 15.58
C GLU A 134 0.26 -2.01 14.38
N VAL A 135 -0.21 -2.82 13.43
CA VAL A 135 0.55 -3.08 12.17
C VAL A 135 0.84 -1.78 11.40
N LYS A 136 -0.06 -0.78 11.49
CA LYS A 136 0.11 0.55 10.88
C LYS A 136 0.87 1.48 11.83
N VAL A 137 0.42 1.59 13.08
CA VAL A 137 0.97 2.54 14.06
C VAL A 137 2.44 2.24 14.35
N SER A 138 2.78 0.98 14.64
CA SER A 138 4.17 0.60 14.93
C SER A 138 5.06 0.74 13.71
N ALA A 139 4.60 0.41 12.49
CA ALA A 139 5.39 0.60 11.28
C ALA A 139 5.75 2.09 11.05
N VAL A 140 4.79 2.99 11.24
CA VAL A 140 5.03 4.44 11.14
C VAL A 140 5.92 4.93 12.29
N ARG A 141 5.67 4.48 13.52
CA ARG A 141 6.49 4.81 14.70
C ARG A 141 7.95 4.44 14.47
N ASP A 142 8.21 3.19 14.12
CA ASP A 142 9.56 2.67 13.90
C ASP A 142 10.26 3.47 12.77
N ALA A 143 9.54 3.77 11.68
CA ALA A 143 10.08 4.53 10.54
C ALA A 143 10.42 5.98 10.89
N PHE A 144 9.52 6.70 11.56
CA PHE A 144 9.72 8.10 11.91
C PHE A 144 10.74 8.27 13.05
N GLN A 145 10.74 7.37 14.04
CA GLN A 145 11.76 7.38 15.09
C GLN A 145 13.17 7.14 14.53
N GLU A 146 13.32 6.28 13.53
CA GLU A 146 14.63 6.08 12.89
C GLU A 146 15.13 7.33 12.15
N VAL A 147 14.23 8.06 11.47
CA VAL A 147 14.62 9.24 10.69
C VAL A 147 14.78 10.50 11.55
N PHE A 148 13.94 10.67 12.58
CA PHE A 148 13.91 11.86 13.43
C PHE A 148 14.64 11.69 14.77
N GLY A 149 14.97 10.46 15.16
CA GLY A 149 15.52 10.12 16.48
C GLY A 149 14.45 10.13 17.56
N MET A 150 13.81 11.28 17.76
CA MET A 150 12.70 11.46 18.70
C MET A 150 11.42 11.81 17.95
N ALA A 151 10.52 10.83 17.83
CA ALA A 151 9.17 11.01 17.32
C ALA A 151 8.15 10.34 18.24
N LEU A 152 7.19 11.13 18.73
CA LEU A 152 5.99 10.65 19.40
C LEU A 152 4.96 10.30 18.32
N VAL A 153 4.55 9.03 18.30
CA VAL A 153 3.59 8.51 17.32
C VAL A 153 2.43 7.83 18.05
N THR A 154 1.26 8.45 17.96
CA THR A 154 0.01 7.94 18.52
C THR A 154 -0.94 7.48 17.41
N GLY A 155 -1.94 6.67 17.76
CA GLY A 155 -2.90 6.12 16.79
C GLY A 155 -4.33 6.48 17.15
N GLU A 156 -5.05 7.12 16.22
CA GLU A 156 -6.46 7.46 16.37
C GLU A 156 -7.29 6.91 15.22
N ASP A 157 -8.53 6.52 15.50
CA ASP A 157 -9.35 5.79 14.52
C ASP A 157 -10.06 6.75 13.56
N GLY A 158 -9.49 6.95 12.37
CA GLY A 158 -10.07 7.78 11.33
C GLY A 158 -11.11 7.04 10.51
N GLN A 159 -12.18 7.74 10.13
CA GLN A 159 -13.28 7.20 9.32
C GLN A 159 -13.19 7.68 7.87
N SER A 160 -13.66 6.86 6.94
CA SER A 160 -13.73 7.19 5.51
C SER A 160 -15.03 6.66 4.91
N ASN A 161 -15.62 7.40 3.98
CA ASN A 161 -16.78 6.98 3.19
C ASN A 161 -16.36 6.23 1.92
N ILE A 162 -15.26 5.47 2.02
CA ILE A 162 -14.73 4.60 0.97
C ILE A 162 -15.01 3.15 1.35
N ALA A 163 -15.26 2.31 0.35
CA ALA A 163 -15.50 0.89 0.54
C ALA A 163 -14.36 0.21 1.34
N PRO A 164 -14.66 -0.84 2.14
CA PRO A 164 -13.65 -1.58 2.90
C PRO A 164 -12.48 -2.09 2.07
N GLN A 165 -12.73 -2.46 0.81
CA GLN A 165 -11.71 -2.77 -0.18
C GLN A 165 -11.75 -1.73 -1.30
N PRO A 166 -11.00 -0.62 -1.18
CA PRO A 166 -10.92 0.36 -2.24
C PRO A 166 -10.36 -0.25 -3.53
N ILE A 167 -10.88 0.17 -4.68
CA ILE A 167 -10.37 -0.19 -6.00
C ILE A 167 -9.77 1.04 -6.67
N GLY A 168 -8.50 0.92 -7.07
CA GLY A 168 -7.76 1.94 -7.79
C GLY A 168 -7.16 3.03 -6.89
N TYR A 169 -6.15 3.70 -7.45
CA TYR A 169 -5.36 4.73 -6.76
C TYR A 169 -6.23 5.88 -6.22
N ALA A 170 -7.22 6.32 -6.99
CA ALA A 170 -8.09 7.43 -6.59
C ALA A 170 -8.91 7.11 -5.33
N ALA A 171 -9.46 5.89 -5.23
CA ALA A 171 -10.22 5.47 -4.05
C ALA A 171 -9.31 5.28 -2.83
N GLY A 172 -8.13 4.66 -3.01
CA GLY A 172 -7.14 4.51 -1.95
C GLY A 172 -6.66 5.86 -1.39
N LEU A 173 -6.31 6.80 -2.27
CA LEU A 173 -5.88 8.14 -1.89
C LEU A 173 -6.98 8.91 -1.18
N LYS A 174 -8.21 8.87 -1.72
CA LYS A 174 -9.36 9.53 -1.11
C LYS A 174 -9.68 8.94 0.26
N GLY A 175 -9.58 7.62 0.43
CA GLY A 175 -9.80 6.95 1.71
C GLY A 175 -8.81 7.39 2.77
N ALA A 176 -7.51 7.39 2.42
CA ALA A 176 -6.46 7.90 3.30
C ALA A 176 -6.70 9.37 3.69
N GLN A 177 -7.09 10.22 2.73
CA GLN A 177 -7.37 11.61 3.01
C GLN A 177 -8.58 11.81 3.92
N GLU A 178 -9.69 11.14 3.63
CA GLU A 178 -10.91 11.27 4.42
C GLU A 178 -10.69 10.84 5.88
N ARG A 179 -9.81 9.86 6.14
CA ARG A 179 -9.44 9.50 7.52
C ARG A 179 -8.78 10.65 8.26
N ILE A 180 -7.85 11.38 7.62
CA ILE A 180 -7.21 12.57 8.21
C ILE A 180 -8.27 13.64 8.45
N ASP A 181 -9.06 13.96 7.42
CA ASP A 181 -10.09 14.99 7.49
C ASP A 181 -11.14 14.68 8.55
N SER A 182 -11.51 13.41 8.73
CA SER A 182 -12.48 12.98 9.72
C SER A 182 -12.04 13.27 11.15
N LEU A 183 -10.75 13.03 11.46
CA LEU A 183 -10.18 13.26 12.79
C LEU A 183 -10.00 14.74 13.09
N ARG A 184 -9.65 15.55 12.07
CA ARG A 184 -9.60 17.01 12.21
C ARG A 184 -10.99 17.58 12.45
N ARG A 185 -11.98 17.17 11.63
CA ARG A 185 -13.37 17.64 11.72
C ARG A 185 -14.04 17.26 13.04
N SER A 186 -13.71 16.11 13.61
CA SER A 186 -14.22 15.68 14.92
C SER A 186 -13.48 16.31 16.12
N GLY A 187 -12.37 17.02 15.88
CA GLY A 187 -11.53 17.61 16.91
C GLY A 187 -10.68 16.60 17.69
N VAL A 188 -10.59 15.34 17.25
CA VAL A 188 -9.75 14.31 17.87
C VAL A 188 -8.26 14.64 17.70
N ILE A 189 -7.89 15.19 16.55
CA ILE A 189 -6.55 15.73 16.31
C ILE A 189 -6.64 17.22 16.05
N HIS A 190 -5.62 17.97 16.48
CA HIS A 190 -5.58 19.41 16.29
C HIS A 190 -5.37 19.77 14.80
N GLU A 191 -5.94 20.87 14.34
CA GLU A 191 -5.90 21.30 12.92
C GLU A 191 -4.49 21.50 12.36
N LYS A 192 -3.51 21.79 13.22
CA LYS A 192 -2.10 22.00 12.85
C LYS A 192 -1.19 20.80 13.13
N GLN A 193 -1.70 19.72 13.70
CA GLN A 193 -0.89 18.57 14.05
C GLN A 193 -0.59 17.74 12.78
N PRO A 194 0.67 17.32 12.54
CA PRO A 194 1.00 16.39 11.48
C PRO A 194 0.26 15.06 11.64
N ALA A 195 -0.29 14.55 10.54
CA ALA A 195 -1.02 13.29 10.51
C ALA A 195 -0.46 12.37 9.44
N VAL A 196 -0.47 11.06 9.72
CA VAL A 196 -0.09 10.01 8.77
C VAL A 196 -1.26 9.07 8.56
N SER A 197 -1.67 8.87 7.31
CA SER A 197 -2.67 7.87 6.96
C SER A 197 -2.04 6.73 6.16
N VAL A 198 -2.57 5.53 6.34
CA VAL A 198 -2.18 4.32 5.61
C VAL A 198 -3.45 3.64 5.13
N GLU A 199 -3.68 3.57 3.83
CA GLU A 199 -4.86 2.93 3.23
C GLU A 199 -4.45 1.95 2.14
N ASN A 200 -4.88 0.68 2.25
CA ASN A 200 -4.64 -0.30 1.20
C ASN A 200 -5.78 -0.29 0.19
N PHE A 201 -5.46 -0.49 -1.08
CA PHE A 201 -6.40 -0.65 -2.18
C PHE A 201 -5.88 -1.74 -3.12
N ILE A 202 -6.77 -2.28 -3.95
CA ILE A 202 -6.36 -3.15 -5.06
C ILE A 202 -6.43 -2.41 -6.38
N ALA A 203 -5.53 -2.72 -7.31
CA ALA A 203 -5.55 -2.17 -8.66
C ALA A 203 -5.15 -3.25 -9.68
N GLU A 204 -5.84 -3.23 -10.82
CA GLU A 204 -5.41 -3.96 -12.01
C GLU A 204 -4.36 -3.11 -12.72
N LEU A 205 -3.11 -3.58 -12.75
CA LEU A 205 -2.00 -2.83 -13.39
C LEU A 205 -1.72 -3.33 -14.81
N LEU A 206 -2.12 -4.55 -15.13
CA LEU A 206 -2.06 -5.18 -16.44
C LEU A 206 -3.33 -6.04 -16.60
N PRO A 207 -3.75 -6.39 -17.83
CA PRO A 207 -4.94 -7.21 -18.05
C PRO A 207 -4.94 -8.48 -17.18
N ASP A 208 -5.99 -8.63 -16.37
CA ASP A 208 -6.21 -9.72 -15.43
C ASP A 208 -5.16 -9.86 -14.31
N LYS A 209 -4.25 -8.87 -14.15
CA LYS A 209 -3.22 -8.87 -13.11
C LYS A 209 -3.50 -7.79 -12.07
N TRP A 210 -3.95 -8.26 -10.93
CA TRP A 210 -4.32 -7.44 -9.79
C TRP A 210 -3.22 -7.39 -8.75
N PHE A 211 -3.16 -6.27 -8.04
CA PHE A 211 -2.16 -6.01 -7.02
C PHE A 211 -2.79 -5.30 -5.82
N ASP A 212 -2.37 -5.65 -4.60
CA ASP A 212 -2.60 -4.87 -3.39
C ASP A 212 -1.48 -3.86 -3.20
N ILE A 213 -1.86 -2.63 -2.89
CA ILE A 213 -0.95 -1.48 -2.73
C ILE A 213 -1.44 -0.64 -1.55
N GLY A 214 -0.54 -0.27 -0.64
CA GLY A 214 -0.78 0.69 0.42
C GLY A 214 -0.43 2.11 -0.02
N CYS A 215 -1.39 3.03 0.03
CA CYS A 215 -1.18 4.48 -0.03
C CYS A 215 -0.83 4.98 1.38
N ILE A 216 0.29 5.69 1.51
CA ILE A 216 0.68 6.36 2.75
C ILE A 216 0.74 7.86 2.48
N ILE A 217 0.03 8.65 3.30
CA ILE A 217 0.02 10.11 3.23
C ILE A 217 0.66 10.66 4.51
N VAL A 218 1.53 11.66 4.37
CA VAL A 218 1.91 12.57 5.45
C VAL A 218 1.28 13.92 5.15
N ASP A 219 0.46 14.42 6.07
CA ASP A 219 -0.22 15.71 5.99
C ASP A 219 0.18 16.58 7.17
N ASP A 220 0.87 17.68 6.88
CA ASP A 220 1.31 18.66 7.86
C ASP A 220 0.84 20.07 7.44
N PRO A 221 -0.31 20.51 8.00
CA PRO A 221 -0.89 21.81 7.66
C PRO A 221 -0.05 23.00 8.12
N ILE A 222 0.76 22.87 9.18
CA ILE A 222 1.51 24.02 9.71
C ILE A 222 2.64 24.45 8.77
N HIS A 223 3.28 23.47 8.12
CA HIS A 223 4.32 23.71 7.12
C HIS A 223 3.80 23.62 5.68
N GLY A 224 2.50 23.37 5.48
CA GLY A 224 1.91 23.18 4.15
C GLY A 224 2.50 21.98 3.40
N ILE A 225 2.94 20.95 4.12
CA ILE A 225 3.58 19.78 3.53
C ILE A 225 2.54 18.67 3.39
N ARG A 226 2.34 18.22 2.16
CA ARG A 226 1.61 17.00 1.86
C ARG A 226 2.44 16.11 0.96
N LEU A 227 2.66 14.89 1.43
CA LEU A 227 3.45 13.88 0.75
C LEU A 227 2.67 12.59 0.66
N GLU A 228 2.83 11.89 -0.44
CA GLU A 228 2.20 10.60 -0.69
C GLU A 228 3.22 9.64 -1.29
N ALA A 229 3.16 8.38 -0.86
CA ALA A 229 3.95 7.30 -1.42
C ALA A 229 3.17 5.99 -1.35
N PHE A 230 3.62 5.01 -2.13
CA PHE A 230 2.97 3.70 -2.25
C PHE A 230 3.90 2.59 -1.76
N THR A 231 3.31 1.53 -1.20
CA THR A 231 4.05 0.30 -0.93
C THR A 231 4.45 -0.39 -2.22
N GLN A 232 5.39 -1.33 -2.15
CA GLN A 232 5.56 -2.30 -3.23
C GLN A 232 4.22 -2.99 -3.50
N ALA A 233 3.94 -3.22 -4.79
CA ALA A 233 2.74 -3.90 -5.23
C ALA A 233 2.85 -5.41 -4.94
N THR A 234 1.86 -5.98 -4.24
CA THR A 234 1.78 -7.41 -3.99
C THR A 234 0.79 -8.05 -4.96
N PRO A 235 1.20 -9.01 -5.80
CA PRO A 235 0.28 -9.69 -6.70
C PRO A 235 -0.88 -10.34 -5.94
N VAL A 236 -2.10 -10.10 -6.41
CA VAL A 236 -3.33 -10.75 -5.93
C VAL A 236 -3.87 -11.64 -7.05
N PRO A 237 -3.98 -12.95 -6.85
CA PRO A 237 -4.57 -13.83 -7.86
C PRO A 237 -6.00 -13.42 -8.22
N LEU A 238 -6.31 -13.46 -9.53
CA LEU A 238 -7.57 -12.98 -10.09
C LEU A 238 -8.79 -13.65 -9.45
N GLU A 239 -8.69 -14.94 -9.14
CA GLU A 239 -9.77 -15.72 -8.54
C GLU A 239 -10.26 -15.15 -7.20
N TYR A 240 -9.36 -14.54 -6.40
CA TYR A 240 -9.74 -13.93 -5.12
C TYR A 240 -10.38 -12.56 -5.31
N VAL A 241 -9.98 -11.81 -6.35
CA VAL A 241 -10.62 -10.56 -6.73
C VAL A 241 -12.03 -10.82 -7.27
N GLN A 242 -12.19 -11.81 -8.16
CA GLN A 242 -13.50 -12.20 -8.70
C GLN A 242 -14.44 -12.69 -7.58
N GLN A 243 -13.92 -13.47 -6.63
CA GLN A 243 -14.71 -13.86 -5.45
C GLN A 243 -15.17 -12.65 -4.62
N ALA A 244 -14.28 -11.67 -4.36
CA ALA A 244 -14.66 -10.44 -3.65
C ALA A 244 -15.71 -9.62 -4.43
N GLN A 245 -15.59 -9.56 -5.76
CA GLN A 245 -16.57 -8.91 -6.64
C GLN A 245 -17.94 -9.61 -6.58
N ASN A 246 -17.96 -10.94 -6.64
CA ASN A 246 -19.18 -11.75 -6.56
C ASN A 246 -19.87 -11.64 -5.19
N LEU A 247 -19.09 -11.50 -4.12
CA LEU A 247 -19.60 -11.31 -2.76
C LEU A 247 -20.07 -9.87 -2.50
N THR A 248 -19.80 -8.92 -3.39
CA THR A 248 -20.25 -7.53 -3.26
C THR A 248 -21.67 -7.38 -3.85
N PRO A 249 -22.69 -6.99 -3.07
CA PRO A 249 -24.05 -6.79 -3.57
C PRO A 249 -24.12 -5.72 -4.66
N GLN A 250 -24.93 -5.93 -5.71
CA GLN A 250 -25.03 -5.00 -6.84
C GLN A 250 -25.54 -3.61 -6.42
N ASP A 251 -26.35 -3.54 -5.38
CA ASP A 251 -26.92 -2.34 -4.76
C ASP A 251 -26.02 -1.75 -3.66
N TYR A 252 -24.79 -2.24 -3.50
CA TYR A 252 -23.85 -1.71 -2.51
C TYR A 252 -23.58 -0.21 -2.72
N ASN A 253 -23.87 0.60 -1.71
CA ASN A 253 -23.84 2.07 -1.79
C ASN A 253 -22.45 2.67 -2.05
N LEU A 254 -21.36 1.97 -1.70
CA LEU A 254 -19.98 2.44 -1.94
C LEU A 254 -19.30 1.75 -3.13
N ARG A 255 -20.07 1.08 -4.01
CA ARG A 255 -19.55 0.34 -5.18
C ARG A 255 -18.78 1.23 -6.16
N TRP A 256 -19.04 2.54 -6.14
CA TRP A 256 -18.26 3.56 -6.88
C TRP A 256 -16.79 3.63 -6.46
N SER A 257 -16.46 3.19 -5.24
CA SER A 257 -15.13 3.29 -4.64
C SER A 257 -14.44 1.94 -4.43
N GLY A 258 -15.16 0.82 -4.51
CA GLY A 258 -14.59 -0.49 -4.29
C GLY A 258 -15.60 -1.57 -3.89
N LEU A 259 -15.10 -2.59 -3.20
CA LEU A 259 -15.84 -3.81 -2.84
C LEU A 259 -16.23 -3.81 -1.35
N SER A 260 -17.35 -4.46 -1.03
CA SER A 260 -17.83 -4.58 0.36
C SER A 260 -17.05 -5.62 1.17
N VAL A 261 -16.30 -6.51 0.50
CA VAL A 261 -15.45 -7.55 1.09
C VAL A 261 -14.03 -7.38 0.59
N THR A 262 -13.05 -7.56 1.47
CA THR A 262 -11.62 -7.44 1.14
C THR A 262 -11.03 -8.73 0.58
N VAL A 263 -9.99 -8.61 -0.25
CA VAL A 263 -9.26 -9.78 -0.77
C VAL A 263 -8.61 -10.57 0.36
N GLY A 264 -8.18 -9.90 1.44
CA GLY A 264 -7.66 -10.55 2.64
C GLY A 264 -8.72 -11.44 3.32
N GLU A 265 -9.98 -10.99 3.39
CA GLU A 265 -11.09 -11.79 3.94
C GLU A 265 -11.44 -12.97 3.05
N VAL A 266 -11.36 -12.82 1.73
CA VAL A 266 -11.54 -13.94 0.80
C VAL A 266 -10.40 -14.95 0.98
N LEU A 267 -9.15 -14.49 0.99
CA LEU A 267 -7.96 -15.34 1.16
C LEU A 267 -8.01 -16.15 2.46
N GLU A 268 -8.37 -15.52 3.58
CA GLU A 268 -8.49 -16.19 4.89
C GLU A 268 -9.57 -17.29 4.90
N ARG A 269 -10.65 -17.12 4.11
CA ARG A 269 -11.68 -18.15 3.96
C ARG A 269 -11.26 -19.29 3.04
N SER A 270 -10.45 -19.00 2.03
CA SER A 270 -10.04 -19.96 1.00
C SER A 270 -8.79 -20.76 1.37
N LEU A 271 -7.87 -20.19 2.15
CA LEU A 271 -6.56 -20.75 2.42
C LEU A 271 -6.36 -20.95 3.93
N ALA A 272 -6.15 -22.21 4.34
CA ALA A 272 -5.84 -22.54 5.72
C ALA A 272 -4.52 -21.86 6.15
N HIS A 273 -4.47 -21.40 7.40
CA HIS A 273 -3.30 -20.75 8.03
C HIS A 273 -2.91 -19.38 7.48
N ILE A 274 -3.71 -18.77 6.59
CA ILE A 274 -3.50 -17.39 6.14
C ILE A 274 -4.41 -16.45 6.92
N SER A 275 -3.82 -15.47 7.60
CA SER A 275 -4.58 -14.41 8.25
C SER A 275 -4.86 -13.26 7.30
N ARG A 276 -6.08 -12.73 7.29
CA ARG A 276 -6.45 -11.56 6.49
C ARG A 276 -5.63 -10.31 6.81
N THR A 277 -5.03 -10.24 8.01
CA THR A 277 -4.29 -9.04 8.45
C THR A 277 -2.87 -8.97 7.90
N ASP A 278 -2.30 -10.12 7.50
CA ASP A 278 -0.89 -10.22 7.08
C ASP A 278 -0.66 -11.32 6.03
N TRP A 279 -1.60 -11.49 5.10
CA TRP A 279 -1.49 -12.51 4.04
C TRP A 279 -0.31 -12.26 3.09
N HIS A 280 0.20 -11.02 3.02
CA HIS A 280 1.36 -10.60 2.24
C HIS A 280 2.58 -11.50 2.49
N VAL A 281 2.80 -11.92 3.74
CA VAL A 281 3.96 -12.75 4.11
C VAL A 281 3.91 -14.13 3.46
N ALA A 282 2.72 -14.70 3.30
CA ALA A 282 2.54 -16.01 2.67
C ALA A 282 2.83 -15.97 1.16
N PHE A 283 2.61 -14.83 0.51
CA PHE A 283 2.76 -14.67 -0.93
C PHE A 283 4.14 -14.11 -1.34
N THR A 284 4.75 -13.29 -0.49
CA THR A 284 5.97 -12.54 -0.83
C THR A 284 7.13 -12.76 0.13
N GLY A 285 6.89 -13.39 1.28
CA GLY A 285 7.84 -13.44 2.40
C GLY A 285 7.97 -12.13 3.18
N MET A 286 7.34 -11.04 2.75
CA MET A 286 7.33 -9.77 3.47
C MET A 286 6.01 -9.57 4.21
N SER A 287 6.10 -9.22 5.50
CA SER A 287 4.93 -8.80 6.26
C SER A 287 4.42 -7.44 5.79
N ARG A 288 3.13 -7.22 5.97
CA ARG A 288 2.47 -5.92 5.79
C ARG A 288 3.13 -4.83 6.62
N LYS A 289 3.56 -5.14 7.84
CA LYS A 289 4.28 -4.18 8.70
C LYS A 289 5.57 -3.70 8.02
N GLN A 290 6.37 -4.62 7.47
CA GLN A 290 7.63 -4.29 6.79
C GLN A 290 7.39 -3.44 5.54
N MET A 291 6.37 -3.76 4.75
CA MET A 291 5.99 -2.98 3.57
C MET A 291 5.61 -1.54 3.95
N ILE A 292 4.77 -1.37 4.97
CA ILE A 292 4.37 -0.04 5.47
C ILE A 292 5.59 0.72 6.02
N TYR A 293 6.44 0.06 6.81
CA TYR A 293 7.63 0.67 7.40
C TYR A 293 8.59 1.18 6.32
N SER A 294 8.87 0.40 5.27
CA SER A 294 9.78 0.79 4.19
C SER A 294 9.30 2.07 3.49
N THR A 295 8.02 2.12 3.12
CA THR A 295 7.42 3.31 2.48
C THR A 295 7.32 4.50 3.45
N ALA A 296 6.94 4.26 4.71
CA ALA A 296 6.86 5.30 5.73
C ALA A 296 8.25 5.91 6.03
N LYS A 297 9.32 5.11 5.99
CA LYS A 297 10.69 5.59 6.18
C LYS A 297 11.15 6.49 5.04
N ALA A 298 10.84 6.11 3.80
CA ALA A 298 11.09 6.97 2.64
C ALA A 298 10.31 8.30 2.76
N LEU A 299 9.03 8.24 3.15
CA LEU A 299 8.20 9.42 3.39
C LEU A 299 8.74 10.30 4.52
N ALA A 300 9.17 9.70 5.64
CA ALA A 300 9.77 10.43 6.76
C ALA A 300 11.05 11.17 6.33
N GLY A 301 11.88 10.54 5.49
CA GLY A 301 13.06 11.18 4.91
C GLY A 301 12.71 12.38 4.03
N MET A 302 11.75 12.21 3.11
CA MET A 302 11.26 13.30 2.26
C MET A 302 10.62 14.43 3.07
N TYR A 303 9.87 14.07 4.12
CA TYR A 303 9.24 15.02 5.04
C TYR A 303 10.30 15.84 5.78
N LYS A 304 11.33 15.19 6.34
CA LYS A 304 12.44 15.86 7.03
C LYS A 304 13.16 16.88 6.15
N GLN A 305 13.32 16.58 4.86
CA GLN A 305 13.96 17.50 3.90
C GLN A 305 13.11 18.75 3.60
N ARG A 306 11.78 18.67 3.77
CA ARG A 306 10.87 19.79 3.52
C ARG A 306 10.60 20.64 4.75
N LEU A 307 10.95 20.16 5.94
CA LEU A 307 10.83 20.94 7.16
C LEU A 307 11.83 22.10 7.16
N PRO A 308 11.48 23.26 7.75
CA PRO A 308 12.41 24.35 7.94
C PRO A 308 13.68 23.87 8.68
N PRO A 309 14.86 24.40 8.33
CA PRO A 309 16.09 24.11 9.07
C PRO A 309 15.90 24.44 10.54
N ARG A 310 16.30 23.53 11.43
CA ARG A 310 16.33 23.83 12.86
C ARG A 310 17.37 24.92 13.08
N ILE A 311 16.93 26.09 13.54
CA ILE A 311 17.84 27.09 14.10
C ILE A 311 18.26 26.52 15.46
N LEU A 312 19.51 26.06 15.54
CA LEU A 312 20.12 25.55 16.77
C LEU A 312 20.46 26.69 17.72
#